data_AF-A0A7W3T7V4-F1
#
_entry.id   AF-A0A7W3T7V4-F1
#
_cell.length_a   1.000
_cell.length_b   1.000
_cell.length_c   1.000
_cell.angle_alpha   90.00
_cell.angle_beta   90.00
_cell.angle_gamma   90.00
#
_symmetry.space_group_name_H-M   'P 1'
#
loop_
_entity.id
_entity.type
_entity.pdbx_description
1 polymer ?
#
loop_
_entity_poly.entity_id
_entity_poly.type
_entity_poly.pdbx_seq_one_letter_code
_entity_poly.pdbx_strand_id
1 'polypeptide(L)'
;MTDPAGDALALAEDIAQRLGRLNDHLTHAPPHRVARVLGTVLDGDRGALSRMTELLATGSYFIRHHARTDALPPEVPLALGRACNQLHDVSLDLDEHLPDLRRLAEPPTGAQAPSVKPGARDMVVRRRR
;
A
#
# COMPACT_ATOMS: atom_id res chain seq x y z
N MET A 1 16.60 -27.43 7.14
CA MET A 1 17.04 -26.04 7.37
C MET A 1 17.06 -25.38 6.01
N THR A 2 16.10 -24.51 5.72
CA THR A 2 16.04 -23.78 4.44
C THR A 2 17.22 -22.82 4.35
N ASP A 3 17.82 -22.71 3.17
CA ASP A 3 18.88 -21.75 2.90
C ASP A 3 18.30 -20.32 2.98
N PRO A 4 18.79 -19.46 3.90
CA PRO A 4 18.30 -18.09 4.04
C PRO A 4 18.42 -17.26 2.75
N ALA A 5 19.43 -17.55 1.91
CA ALA A 5 19.59 -16.88 0.62
C ALA A 5 18.52 -17.31 -0.39
N GLY A 6 18.19 -18.60 -0.42
CA GLY A 6 17.08 -19.13 -1.22
C GLY A 6 15.72 -18.58 -0.77
N ASP A 7 15.54 -18.37 0.53
CA ASP A 7 14.33 -17.77 1.09
C ASP A 7 14.19 -16.28 0.70
N ALA A 8 15.30 -15.53 0.74
CA ALA A 8 15.31 -14.12 0.34
C ALA A 8 14.97 -13.91 -1.16
N LEU A 9 15.47 -14.78 -2.04
CA LEU A 9 15.15 -14.72 -3.47
C LEU A 9 13.66 -15.02 -3.73
N ALA A 10 13.13 -16.06 -3.10
CA ALA A 10 11.71 -16.40 -3.20
C ALA A 10 10.81 -15.25 -2.67
N LEU A 11 11.22 -14.57 -1.60
CA LEU A 11 10.52 -13.39 -1.09
C LEU A 11 10.52 -12.23 -2.11
N ALA A 12 11.64 -11.97 -2.79
CA ALA A 12 11.71 -10.93 -3.82
C ALA A 12 10.75 -11.21 -4.99
N GLU A 13 10.67 -12.47 -5.43
CA GLU A 13 9.73 -12.90 -6.48
C GLU A 13 8.27 -12.78 -6.03
N ASP A 14 7.96 -13.19 -4.79
CA ASP A 14 6.61 -13.05 -4.22
C ASP A 14 6.18 -11.59 -4.11
N ILE A 15 7.08 -10.69 -3.72
CA ILE A 15 6.82 -9.23 -3.69
C ILE A 15 6.44 -8.73 -5.09
N ALA A 16 7.25 -9.05 -6.11
CA ALA A 16 6.98 -8.64 -7.48
C ALA A 16 5.63 -9.19 -7.98
N GLN A 17 5.33 -10.45 -7.70
CA GLN A 17 4.05 -11.07 -8.06
C GLN A 17 2.86 -10.39 -7.37
N ARG A 18 2.97 -10.08 -6.07
CA ARG A 18 1.90 -9.42 -5.32
C ARG A 18 1.64 -7.99 -5.80
N LEU A 19 2.69 -7.24 -6.14
CA LEU A 19 2.56 -5.91 -6.72
C LEU A 19 1.85 -5.96 -8.08
N GLY A 20 2.22 -6.93 -8.94
CA GLY A 20 1.53 -7.15 -10.21
C GLY A 20 0.04 -7.43 -10.03
N ARG A 21 -0.30 -8.38 -9.15
CA ARG A 21 -1.71 -8.69 -8.83
C ARG A 21 -2.46 -7.49 -8.27
N LEU A 22 -1.83 -6.69 -7.41
CA LEU A 22 -2.46 -5.49 -6.84
C LEU A 22 -2.82 -4.49 -7.96
N ASN A 23 -1.91 -4.28 -8.92
CA ASN A 23 -2.15 -3.41 -10.07
C ASN A 23 -3.35 -3.88 -10.93
N ASP A 24 -3.46 -5.19 -11.17
CA ASP A 24 -4.58 -5.77 -11.92
C ASP A 24 -5.93 -5.50 -11.23
N HIS A 25 -5.95 -5.57 -9.89
CA HIS A 25 -7.16 -5.29 -9.10
C HIS A 25 -7.54 -3.80 -9.14
N LEU A 26 -6.55 -2.90 -9.16
CA LEU A 26 -6.81 -1.46 -9.19
C LEU A 26 -7.42 -1.00 -10.51
N THR A 27 -7.02 -1.60 -11.62
CA THR A 27 -7.54 -1.29 -12.97
C THR A 27 -9.06 -1.43 -13.08
N HIS A 28 -9.66 -2.30 -12.25
CA HIS A 28 -11.10 -2.61 -12.30
C HIS A 28 -11.85 -2.16 -11.03
N ALA A 29 -11.18 -1.51 -10.08
CA ALA A 29 -11.76 -1.14 -8.81
C ALA A 29 -12.49 0.22 -8.88
N PRO A 30 -13.56 0.42 -8.10
CA PRO A 30 -14.21 1.71 -8.00
C PRO A 30 -13.28 2.73 -7.30
N PRO A 31 -13.43 4.05 -7.56
CA PRO A 31 -12.50 5.08 -7.10
C PRO A 31 -12.21 5.09 -5.59
N HIS A 32 -13.23 4.91 -4.74
CA HIS A 32 -13.06 4.86 -3.29
C HIS A 32 -12.19 3.68 -2.83
N ARG A 33 -12.26 2.55 -3.54
CA ARG A 33 -11.47 1.35 -3.26
C ARG A 33 -10.03 1.54 -3.73
N VAL A 34 -9.83 2.15 -4.89
CA VAL A 34 -8.51 2.56 -5.39
C VAL A 34 -7.85 3.50 -4.39
N ALA A 35 -8.54 4.56 -3.97
CA ALA A 35 -8.04 5.53 -3.01
C ALA A 35 -7.64 4.89 -1.67
N ARG A 36 -8.45 3.95 -1.16
CA ARG A 36 -8.13 3.21 0.07
C ARG A 36 -6.86 2.37 -0.07
N VAL A 37 -6.72 1.67 -1.19
CA VAL A 37 -5.53 0.84 -1.45
C VAL A 37 -4.30 1.72 -1.61
N LEU A 38 -4.38 2.79 -2.42
CA LEU A 38 -3.28 3.74 -2.58
C LEU A 38 -2.88 4.36 -1.24
N GLY A 39 -3.84 4.82 -0.43
CA GLY A 39 -3.53 5.33 0.91
C GLY A 39 -2.89 4.31 1.86
N THR A 40 -3.03 3.01 1.60
CA THR A 40 -2.34 1.95 2.37
C THR A 40 -0.95 1.65 1.82
N VAL A 41 -0.80 1.63 0.49
CA VAL A 41 0.46 1.35 -0.20
C VAL A 41 1.45 2.50 -0.02
N LEU A 42 0.96 3.73 -0.09
CA LEU A 42 1.75 4.94 -0.08
C LEU A 42 2.04 5.48 1.32
N ASP A 43 1.44 4.91 2.37
CA ASP A 43 1.67 5.33 3.76
C ASP A 43 3.17 5.39 4.09
N GLY A 44 3.69 6.59 4.40
CA GLY A 44 5.11 6.84 4.62
C GLY A 44 5.72 6.14 5.83
N ASP A 45 4.91 5.73 6.81
CA ASP A 45 5.39 5.05 8.02
C ASP A 45 5.39 3.52 7.88
N ARG A 46 4.35 2.96 7.28
CA ARG A 46 4.11 1.50 7.30
C ARG A 46 3.75 0.90 5.95
N GLY A 47 3.55 1.73 4.93
CA GLY A 47 3.18 1.33 3.59
C GLY A 47 4.30 0.63 2.83
N ALA A 48 3.92 0.02 1.69
CA ALA A 48 4.87 -0.67 0.83
C ALA A 48 5.93 0.28 0.25
N LEU A 49 5.59 1.55 0.02
CA LEU A 49 6.55 2.57 -0.43
C LEU A 49 7.68 2.75 0.59
N SER A 50 7.34 2.92 1.87
CA SER A 50 8.32 3.06 2.96
C SER A 50 9.26 1.85 3.04
N ARG A 51 8.70 0.63 2.98
CA ARG A 51 9.48 -0.62 2.98
C ARG A 51 10.39 -0.76 1.76
N MET A 52 9.94 -0.28 0.60
CA MET A 52 10.75 -0.28 -0.62
C MET A 52 11.93 0.68 -0.48
N THR A 53 11.71 1.87 0.10
CA THR A 53 12.76 2.84 0.42
C THR A 53 13.79 2.25 1.38
N GLU A 54 13.37 1.56 2.44
CA GLU A 54 14.26 0.85 3.37
C GLU A 54 15.09 -0.26 2.67
N LEU A 55 14.46 -1.03 1.79
CA LEU A 55 15.12 -2.08 1.01
C LEU A 55 16.18 -1.50 0.08
N LEU A 56 15.85 -0.44 -0.66
CA LEU A 56 16.80 0.26 -1.54
C LEU A 56 17.96 0.87 -0.74
N ALA A 57 17.70 1.49 0.41
CA ALA A 57 18.73 2.03 1.27
C ALA A 57 19.70 0.95 1.76
N THR A 58 19.17 -0.22 2.14
CA THR A 58 19.97 -1.40 2.54
C THR A 58 20.83 -1.90 1.39
N GLY A 59 20.25 -2.04 0.18
CA GLY A 59 20.97 -2.44 -1.02
C GLY A 59 22.06 -1.45 -1.42
N SER A 60 21.79 -0.15 -1.31
CA SER A 60 22.75 0.91 -1.58
C SER A 60 23.94 0.85 -0.64
N TYR A 61 23.71 0.61 0.66
CA TYR A 61 24.78 0.41 1.62
C TYR A 61 25.65 -0.82 1.28
N PHE A 62 25.03 -1.95 0.99
CA PHE A 62 25.71 -3.19 0.62
C PHE A 62 26.57 -3.03 -0.64
N ILE A 63 25.98 -2.49 -1.71
CA ILE A 63 26.67 -2.28 -3.00
C ILE A 63 27.80 -1.27 -2.85
N ARG A 64 27.63 -0.18 -2.10
CA ARG A 64 28.72 0.78 -1.82
C ARG A 64 29.87 0.14 -1.03
N HIS A 65 29.58 -0.79 -0.13
CA HIS A 65 30.62 -1.51 0.62
C HIS A 65 31.44 -2.43 -0.30
N HIS A 66 30.81 -3.09 -1.26
CA HIS A 66 31.46 -4.02 -2.20
C HIS A 66 31.97 -3.38 -3.50
N ALA A 67 31.55 -2.17 -3.85
CA ALA A 67 32.16 -1.40 -4.93
C ALA A 67 33.61 -1.01 -4.63
N ARG A 68 34.00 -0.99 -3.34
CA ARG A 68 35.40 -0.78 -2.92
C ARG A 68 36.32 -1.98 -3.22
N THR A 69 35.74 -3.13 -3.55
CA THR A 69 36.48 -4.38 -3.85
C THR A 69 36.57 -4.68 -5.35
N ASP A 70 36.42 -3.67 -6.23
CA ASP A 70 36.40 -3.80 -7.71
C ASP A 70 35.33 -4.77 -8.27
N ALA A 71 34.36 -5.18 -7.43
CA ALA A 71 33.34 -6.16 -7.82
C ALA A 71 32.26 -5.57 -8.75
N LEU A 72 32.12 -4.24 -8.77
CA LEU A 72 31.10 -3.54 -9.55
C LEU A 72 31.66 -2.22 -10.12
N PRO A 73 31.23 -1.81 -11.32
CA PRO A 73 31.51 -0.48 -11.85
C PRO A 73 31.00 0.62 -10.90
N PRO A 74 31.72 1.75 -10.74
CA PRO A 74 31.33 2.83 -9.83
C PRO A 74 29.99 3.48 -10.18
N GLU A 75 29.50 3.32 -11.42
CA GLU A 75 28.20 3.81 -11.88
C GLU A 75 27.03 3.11 -11.17
N VAL A 76 27.20 1.84 -10.78
CA VAL A 76 26.16 1.04 -10.12
C VAL A 76 25.79 1.57 -8.73
N PRO A 77 26.73 1.72 -7.76
CA PRO A 77 26.42 2.33 -6.47
C PRO A 77 25.92 3.76 -6.60
N LEU A 78 26.43 4.53 -7.59
CA LEU A 78 25.99 5.90 -7.82
C LEU A 78 24.54 5.97 -8.29
N ALA A 79 24.17 5.15 -9.29
CA ALA A 79 22.81 5.07 -9.80
C ALA A 79 21.84 4.62 -8.69
N LEU A 80 22.22 3.64 -7.89
CA LEU A 80 21.40 3.14 -6.79
C LEU A 80 21.23 4.19 -5.68
N GLY A 81 22.29 4.91 -5.31
CA GLY A 81 22.20 6.03 -4.37
C GLY A 81 21.29 7.15 -4.87
N ARG A 82 21.36 7.50 -6.16
CA ARG A 82 20.45 8.48 -6.78
C ARG A 82 19.00 7.99 -6.73
N ALA A 83 18.75 6.72 -7.06
CA ALA A 83 17.42 6.15 -7.01
C ALA A 83 16.83 6.17 -5.59
N CYS A 84 17.65 5.92 -4.56
CA CYS A 84 17.21 6.04 -3.16
C CYS A 84 16.76 7.46 -2.82
N ASN A 85 17.53 8.47 -3.21
CA ASN A 85 17.18 9.87 -2.96
C ASN A 85 15.89 10.27 -3.69
N GLN A 86 15.77 9.89 -4.96
CA GLN A 86 14.56 10.18 -5.74
C GLN A 86 13.32 9.50 -5.15
N LEU A 87 13.45 8.25 -4.70
CA LEU A 87 12.35 7.54 -4.08
C LEU A 87 11.95 8.16 -2.73
N HIS A 88 12.93 8.66 -1.98
CA HIS A 88 12.67 9.41 -0.75
C HIS A 88 11.92 10.73 -1.04
N ASP A 89 12.37 11.51 -2.02
CA ASP A 89 11.68 12.75 -2.40
C ASP A 89 10.23 12.48 -2.84
N VAL A 90 10.02 11.44 -3.68
CA VAL A 90 8.68 10.99 -4.08
C VAL A 90 7.83 10.59 -2.87
N SER A 91 8.41 9.95 -1.84
CA SER A 91 7.65 9.61 -0.64
C SER A 91 7.17 10.83 0.14
N LEU A 92 7.99 11.89 0.20
CA LEU A 92 7.61 13.15 0.85
C LEU A 92 6.47 13.84 0.10
N ASP A 93 6.54 13.90 -1.23
CA ASP A 93 5.48 14.47 -2.06
C ASP A 93 4.15 13.71 -1.89
N LEU A 94 4.21 12.38 -1.78
CA LEU A 94 3.02 11.55 -1.61
C LEU A 94 2.43 11.63 -0.20
N ASP A 95 3.26 11.80 0.83
CA ASP A 95 2.82 12.03 2.21
C ASP A 95 2.01 13.34 2.33
N GLU A 96 2.37 14.38 1.57
CA GLU A 96 1.60 15.64 1.51
C GLU A 96 0.15 15.41 1.02
N HIS A 97 -0.05 14.49 0.08
CA HIS A 97 -1.35 14.23 -0.57
C HIS A 97 -2.12 13.02 -0.01
N LEU A 98 -1.52 12.27 0.91
CA LEU A 98 -2.16 11.14 1.59
C LEU A 98 -3.49 11.50 2.28
N PRO A 99 -3.66 12.67 2.92
CA PRO A 99 -4.96 13.10 3.45
C PRO A 99 -6.05 13.21 2.38
N ASP A 100 -5.71 13.60 1.15
CA ASP A 100 -6.68 13.75 0.05
C ASP A 100 -7.17 12.39 -0.44
N LEU A 101 -6.24 11.43 -0.56
CA LEU A 101 -6.57 10.04 -0.88
C LEU A 101 -7.43 9.40 0.21
N ARG A 102 -7.15 9.69 1.49
CA ARG A 102 -7.95 9.21 2.62
C ARG A 102 -9.37 9.77 2.57
N ARG A 103 -9.55 11.06 2.24
CA ARG A 103 -10.88 11.67 2.04
C ARG A 103 -11.65 11.02 0.89
N LEU A 104 -11.00 10.71 -0.22
CA LEU A 104 -11.63 9.99 -1.34
C LEU A 104 -12.00 8.54 -0.99
N ALA A 105 -11.30 7.92 -0.04
CA ALA A 105 -11.55 6.57 0.44
C ALA A 105 -12.72 6.46 1.44
N GLU A 106 -13.19 7.59 1.97
CA GLU A 106 -14.36 7.65 2.83
C GLU A 106 -15.62 7.39 1.99
N PRO A 107 -16.53 6.52 2.47
CA PRO A 107 -17.82 6.34 1.82
C PRO A 107 -18.59 7.67 1.83
N PRO A 108 -19.38 7.98 0.79
CA PRO A 108 -20.17 9.20 0.76
C PRO A 108 -21.09 9.24 1.97
N THR A 109 -20.85 10.19 2.87
CA THR A 109 -21.71 10.46 4.02
C THR A 109 -22.99 11.10 3.48
N GLY A 110 -23.96 10.29 3.06
CA GLY A 110 -25.10 10.82 2.32
C GLY A 110 -26.14 9.80 1.87
N ALA A 111 -26.39 8.75 2.65
CA ALA A 111 -27.66 8.03 2.61
C ALA A 111 -27.88 7.38 3.98
N GLN A 112 -28.16 8.21 5.00
CA GLN A 112 -28.97 7.71 6.10
C GLN A 112 -30.30 7.29 5.48
N ALA A 113 -30.47 5.99 5.24
CA ALA A 113 -31.80 5.45 5.03
C ALA A 113 -32.65 5.92 6.22
N PRO A 114 -33.84 6.51 6.01
CA PRO A 114 -34.68 6.92 7.11
C PRO A 114 -34.86 5.72 8.03
N SER A 115 -34.49 5.88 9.30
CA SER A 115 -34.71 4.86 10.31
C SER A 115 -36.21 4.58 10.32
N VAL A 116 -36.62 3.46 9.74
CA VAL A 116 -37.98 2.97 9.90
C VAL A 116 -38.06 2.59 11.37
N LYS A 117 -38.62 3.50 12.19
CA LYS A 117 -39.10 3.15 13.53
C LYS A 117 -39.96 1.90 13.35
N PRO A 118 -39.68 0.78 14.03
CA PRO A 118 -40.55 -0.38 13.99
C PRO A 118 -41.93 0.06 14.49
N GLY A 119 -42.88 0.22 13.56
CA GLY A 119 -44.25 0.58 13.86
C GLY A 119 -44.83 -0.42 14.85
N ALA A 120 -45.53 0.12 15.84
CA ALA A 120 -46.28 -0.63 16.84
C ALA A 120 -47.08 -1.75 16.16
N ARG A 121 -46.89 -2.98 16.66
CA ARG A 121 -47.65 -4.15 16.23
C ARG A 121 -49.12 -3.89 16.55
N ASP A 122 -49.92 -3.77 15.50
CA ASP A 122 -51.37 -3.61 15.61
C ASP A 122 -51.96 -4.89 16.23
N MET A 123 -52.37 -4.78 17.49
CA MET A 123 -52.85 -5.91 18.29
C MET A 123 -54.33 -6.15 17.96
N VAL A 124 -54.58 -6.96 16.92
CA VAL A 124 -55.94 -7.38 16.56
C VAL A 124 -56.48 -8.36 17.60
N VAL A 125 -57.28 -7.84 18.54
CA VAL A 125 -58.07 -8.63 19.48
C VAL A 125 -59.22 -9.30 18.73
N ARG A 126 -59.15 -10.62 18.54
CA ARG A 126 -60.30 -11.43 18.09
C ARG A 126 -61.18 -11.77 19.29
N ARG A 127 -62.32 -11.09 19.42
CA ARG A 127 -63.39 -11.42 20.35
C ARG A 127 -64.19 -12.61 19.80
N ARG A 128 -64.08 -13.79 20.43
CA ARG A 128 -65.02 -14.90 20.20
C ARG A 128 -66.30 -14.64 21.01
N ARG A 129 -67.46 -14.79 20.38
CA ARG A 129 -68.73 -15.11 21.03
C ARG A 129 -68.99 -16.60 20.81
#